data_AF-A0A0Q8G7E2-F1
#
_entry.id   AF-A0A0Q8G7E2-F1
#
_cell.length_a   1.000
_cell.length_b   1.000
_cell.length_c   1.000
_cell.angle_alpha   90.00
_cell.angle_beta   90.00
_cell.angle_gamma   90.00
#
_symmetry.space_group_name_H-M   'P 1'
#
loop_
_entity.id
_entity.type
_entity.pdbx_description
1 polymer ?
#
loop_
_entity_poly.entity_id
_entity_poly.type
_entity_poly.pdbx_seq_one_letter_code
_entity_poly.pdbx_strand_id
1 'polypeptide(L)'
;MARSPTITIFSTNPLGIQVSVNRGPQFSVSGASAPNWSPGASVSGGPTWSNDRPAPNVLAPGANYLVVTTSGRAEPADLTMTLPRSFQWNSMQIYIFLDNYGNVSWVALNDGQCITGGLSWGAD
;
A
#
# COMPACT_ATOMS: atom_id res chain seq x y z
N MET A 1 17.63 -4.25 -19.71
CA MET A 1 16.32 -3.71 -19.29
C MET A 1 16.39 -3.50 -17.79
N ALA A 2 16.02 -2.33 -17.27
CA ALA A 2 15.90 -2.13 -15.83
C ALA A 2 14.82 -3.10 -15.31
N ARG A 3 15.13 -3.89 -14.28
CA ARG A 3 14.14 -4.77 -13.66
C ARG A 3 13.05 -3.91 -13.04
N SER A 4 11.78 -4.18 -13.37
CA SER A 4 10.68 -3.62 -12.62
C SER A 4 10.77 -4.10 -11.16
N PRO A 5 10.59 -3.22 -10.16
CA PRO A 5 10.62 -3.61 -8.77
C PRO A 5 9.50 -4.60 -8.47
N THR A 6 9.77 -5.55 -7.59
CA THR A 6 8.71 -6.30 -6.92
C THR A 6 7.97 -5.33 -6.00
N ILE A 7 6.65 -5.36 -6.02
CA ILE A 7 5.80 -4.57 -5.12
C ILE A 7 5.16 -5.51 -4.12
N THR A 8 5.30 -5.19 -2.83
CA THR A 8 4.59 -5.86 -1.76
C THR A 8 3.84 -4.84 -0.93
N ILE A 9 2.55 -5.06 -0.71
CA ILE A 9 1.74 -4.28 0.22
C ILE A 9 1.57 -5.08 1.50
N PHE A 10 1.82 -4.42 2.62
CA PHE A 10 1.74 -4.95 3.96
C PHE A 10 0.63 -4.27 4.75
N SER A 11 -0.12 -5.06 5.53
CA SER A 11 -1.01 -4.54 6.57
C SER A 11 -0.35 -4.72 7.93
N THR A 12 -0.27 -3.62 8.69
CA THR A 12 0.24 -3.64 10.07
C THR A 12 -0.86 -3.94 11.10
N ASN A 13 -2.09 -4.12 10.64
CA ASN A 13 -3.28 -4.23 11.47
C ASN A 13 -3.60 -5.71 11.77
N PRO A 14 -4.23 -6.03 12.92
CA PRO A 14 -4.67 -7.40 13.22
C PRO A 14 -5.62 -7.97 12.15
N LEU A 15 -6.46 -7.11 11.58
CA LEU A 15 -7.44 -7.48 10.57
C LEU A 15 -6.83 -7.38 9.17
N GLY A 16 -7.17 -8.34 8.32
CA GLY A 16 -6.86 -8.28 6.89
C GLY A 16 -7.64 -7.17 6.18
N ILE A 17 -7.05 -6.64 5.13
CA ILE A 17 -7.61 -5.57 4.30
C ILE A 17 -7.79 -6.05 2.85
N GLN A 18 -8.77 -5.47 2.16
CA GLN A 18 -8.90 -5.52 0.71
C GLN A 18 -8.38 -4.21 0.15
N VAL A 19 -7.56 -4.28 -0.90
CA VAL A 19 -6.95 -3.11 -1.51
C VAL A 19 -7.28 -3.11 -3.00
N SER A 20 -7.67 -1.95 -3.53
CA SER A 20 -7.68 -1.68 -4.97
C SER A 20 -6.70 -0.56 -5.28
N VAL A 21 -5.93 -0.72 -6.36
CA VAL A 21 -4.96 0.26 -6.82
C VAL A 21 -5.41 0.82 -8.17
N ASN A 22 -5.51 2.14 -8.27
CA ASN A 22 -5.82 2.89 -9.48
C ASN A 22 -7.11 2.38 -10.18
N ARG A 23 -8.14 2.05 -9.38
CA ARG A 23 -9.41 1.45 -9.83
C ARG A 23 -9.25 0.08 -10.51
N GLY A 24 -8.19 -0.64 -10.16
CA GLY A 24 -7.98 -2.04 -10.57
C GLY A 24 -8.79 -3.03 -9.72
N PRO A 25 -8.65 -4.33 -10.01
CA PRO A 25 -9.24 -5.39 -9.20
C PRO A 25 -8.82 -5.28 -7.73
N GLN A 26 -9.71 -5.72 -6.83
CA GLN A 26 -9.38 -5.83 -5.41
C GLN A 26 -8.53 -7.08 -5.16
N PHE A 27 -7.60 -6.96 -4.22
CA PHE A 27 -6.81 -8.07 -3.70
C PHE A 27 -6.72 -7.99 -2.18
N SER A 28 -6.54 -9.16 -1.56
CA SER A 28 -6.45 -9.29 -0.11
C SER A 28 -5.02 -9.16 0.37
N VAL A 29 -4.85 -8.44 1.49
CA VAL A 29 -3.62 -8.40 2.29
C VAL A 29 -3.97 -8.97 3.66
N SER A 30 -3.22 -9.98 4.10
CA SER A 30 -3.45 -10.57 5.42
C SER A 30 -3.17 -9.54 6.54
N GLY A 31 -3.82 -9.72 7.69
CA GLY A 31 -3.48 -8.96 8.88
C GLY A 31 -2.12 -9.36 9.45
N ALA A 32 -1.59 -8.53 10.33
CA ALA A 32 -0.39 -8.80 11.09
C ALA A 32 -0.54 -10.04 11.97
N SER A 33 0.49 -10.87 12.06
CA SER A 33 0.49 -12.12 12.81
C SER A 33 1.12 -11.97 14.20
N ALA A 34 0.44 -12.51 15.21
CA ALA A 34 0.96 -12.62 16.58
C ALA A 34 2.07 -13.70 16.67
N PRO A 35 3.00 -13.61 17.65
CA PRO A 35 3.07 -12.64 18.75
C PRO A 35 3.89 -11.39 18.44
N ASN A 36 4.69 -11.40 17.37
CA ASN A 36 5.59 -10.30 17.03
C ASN A 36 4.94 -9.20 16.19
N TRP A 37 3.66 -9.36 15.85
CA TRP A 37 2.90 -8.43 15.00
C TRP A 37 3.58 -8.22 13.66
N SER A 38 4.15 -9.28 13.09
CA SER A 38 4.76 -9.23 11.76
C SER A 38 3.69 -8.85 10.74
N PRO A 39 3.89 -7.80 9.94
CA PRO A 39 2.90 -7.35 8.97
C PRO A 39 2.51 -8.46 8.00
N GLY A 40 1.21 -8.61 7.76
CA GLY A 40 0.71 -9.53 6.75
C GLY A 40 0.94 -8.97 5.35
N ALA A 41 1.17 -9.83 4.36
CA ALA A 41 1.51 -9.44 3.00
C ALA A 41 0.40 -9.83 2.01
N SER A 42 0.35 -9.14 0.87
CA SER A 42 -0.43 -9.61 -0.28
C SER A 42 0.10 -10.95 -0.78
N VAL A 43 -0.76 -11.97 -0.82
CA VAL A 43 -0.36 -13.35 -1.19
C VAL A 43 -0.45 -13.57 -2.71
N SER A 44 -1.31 -12.82 -3.40
CA SER A 44 -1.49 -12.82 -4.85
C SER A 44 -2.32 -11.61 -5.30
N GLY A 45 -2.28 -11.28 -6.59
CA GLY A 45 -3.16 -10.24 -7.18
C GLY A 45 -2.78 -8.78 -6.90
N GLY A 46 -1.65 -8.53 -6.21
CA GLY A 46 -1.14 -7.19 -5.95
C GLY A 46 -0.76 -6.41 -7.22
N PRO A 47 -0.47 -5.10 -7.11
CA PRO A 47 -0.19 -4.25 -8.25
C PRO A 47 1.17 -4.57 -8.88
N THR A 48 1.31 -4.18 -10.14
CA THR A 48 2.59 -4.20 -10.86
C THR A 48 3.18 -2.79 -10.98
N TRP A 49 4.41 -2.67 -11.47
CA TRP A 49 5.09 -1.39 -11.64
C TRP A 49 5.17 -0.96 -13.10
N SER A 50 4.99 0.34 -13.35
CA SER A 50 5.31 1.03 -14.60
C SER A 50 6.17 2.26 -14.33
N ASN A 51 7.14 2.53 -15.22
CA ASN A 51 7.94 3.76 -15.14
C ASN A 51 7.25 4.97 -15.77
N ASP A 52 6.15 4.75 -16.51
CA ASP A 52 5.53 5.78 -17.34
C ASP A 52 4.37 6.49 -16.61
N ARG A 53 3.31 5.72 -16.31
CA ARG A 53 2.08 6.26 -15.71
C ARG A 53 1.29 5.22 -14.90
N PRO A 54 0.51 5.67 -13.90
CA PRO A 54 -0.45 4.84 -13.20
C PRO A 54 -1.51 4.28 -14.16
N ALA A 55 -1.95 3.05 -13.89
CA ALA A 55 -3.05 2.38 -14.61
C ALA A 55 -3.74 1.38 -13.65
N PRO A 56 -4.92 0.82 -14.01
CA PRO A 56 -5.60 -0.14 -13.13
C PRO A 56 -4.69 -1.29 -12.70
N ASN A 57 -4.50 -1.45 -11.38
CA ASN A 57 -3.56 -2.38 -10.75
C ASN A 57 -2.07 -2.21 -11.14
N VAL A 58 -1.68 -0.99 -11.53
CA VAL A 58 -0.31 -0.63 -11.87
C VAL A 58 0.08 0.65 -11.13
N LEU A 59 1.11 0.56 -10.28
CA LEU A 59 1.74 1.71 -9.65
C LEU A 59 2.79 2.34 -10.57
N ALA A 60 2.96 3.65 -10.46
CA ALA A 60 4.01 4.39 -11.16
C ALA A 60 4.39 5.66 -10.37
N PRO A 61 5.47 6.36 -10.75
CA PRO A 61 5.75 7.68 -10.18
C PRO A 61 4.59 8.65 -10.40
N GLY A 62 4.34 9.52 -9.42
CA GLY A 62 3.19 10.40 -9.37
C GLY A 62 2.10 9.90 -8.42
N ALA A 63 0.88 10.44 -8.59
CA ALA A 63 -0.25 10.10 -7.74
C ALA A 63 -0.85 8.73 -8.13
N ASN A 64 -0.98 7.84 -7.14
CA ASN A 64 -1.67 6.58 -7.25
C ASN A 64 -2.85 6.57 -6.27
N TYR A 65 -4.01 6.13 -6.73
CA TYR A 65 -5.23 6.10 -5.93
C TYR A 65 -5.41 4.71 -5.32
N LEU A 66 -5.52 4.64 -4.00
CA LEU A 66 -5.73 3.39 -3.27
C LEU A 66 -7.08 3.45 -2.57
N VAL A 67 -7.84 2.37 -2.70
CA VAL A 67 -9.06 2.12 -1.92
C VAL A 67 -8.76 0.97 -0.98
N VAL A 68 -8.86 1.20 0.33
CA VAL A 68 -8.59 0.21 1.37
C VAL A 68 -9.87 -0.08 2.12
N THR A 69 -10.28 -1.35 2.15
CA THR A 69 -11.45 -1.81 2.91
C THR A 69 -10.98 -2.78 3.99
N THR A 70 -11.23 -2.47 5.25
CA THR A 70 -10.90 -3.37 6.36
C THR A 70 -12.00 -4.40 6.53
N SER A 71 -11.62 -5.67 6.75
CA SER A 71 -12.57 -6.72 7.08
C SER A 71 -13.44 -6.32 8.28
N GLY A 72 -14.75 -6.35 8.13
CA GLY A 72 -15.70 -5.97 9.18
C GLY A 72 -16.10 -4.49 9.22
N ARG A 73 -15.64 -3.66 8.27
CA ARG A 73 -16.08 -2.27 8.13
C ARG A 73 -17.00 -2.07 6.92
N ALA A 74 -18.01 -1.21 7.05
CA ALA A 74 -18.97 -0.92 5.99
C ALA A 74 -18.42 0.04 4.92
N GLU A 75 -17.59 1.01 5.32
CA GLU A 75 -17.10 2.05 4.42
C GLU A 75 -15.60 1.90 4.13
N PRO A 76 -15.21 1.87 2.83
CA PRO A 76 -13.81 1.90 2.43
C PRO A 76 -13.18 3.27 2.73
N ALA A 77 -11.86 3.27 2.85
CA ALA A 77 -11.08 4.49 2.93
C ALA A 77 -10.33 4.72 1.61
N ASP A 78 -10.48 5.92 1.10
CA ASP A 78 -9.80 6.38 -0.11
C ASP A 78 -8.57 7.18 0.25
N LEU A 79 -7.43 6.88 -0.38
CA LEU A 79 -6.20 7.65 -0.19
C LEU A 79 -5.44 7.83 -1.50
N THR A 80 -4.66 8.90 -1.57
CA THR A 80 -3.74 9.16 -2.67
C THR A 80 -2.31 8.95 -2.19
N MET A 81 -1.62 8.02 -2.83
CA MET A 81 -0.21 7.70 -2.61
C MET A 81 0.65 8.35 -3.70
N THR A 82 1.41 9.38 -3.34
CA THR A 82 2.29 10.08 -4.28
C THR A 82 3.70 9.51 -4.21
N LEU A 83 4.15 8.89 -5.30
CA LEU A 83 5.48 8.27 -5.39
C LEU A 83 6.46 9.18 -6.15
N PRO A 84 7.65 9.48 -5.61
CA PRO A 84 8.61 10.33 -6.29
C PRO A 84 9.18 9.68 -7.56
N ARG A 85 9.39 10.51 -8.60
CA ARG A 85 10.08 10.12 -9.84
C ARG A 85 11.60 10.18 -9.74
N SER A 86 12.13 10.84 -8.70
CA SER A 86 13.57 11.02 -8.48
C SER A 86 14.31 9.76 -8.00
N PHE A 87 13.59 8.66 -7.74
CA PHE A 87 14.17 7.42 -7.23
C PHE A 87 14.01 6.29 -8.25
N GLN A 88 15.07 5.52 -8.44
CA GLN A 88 14.99 4.22 -9.07
C GLN A 88 14.51 3.22 -8.02
N TRP A 89 13.31 2.68 -8.22
CA TRP A 89 12.74 1.65 -7.36
C TRP A 89 13.32 0.28 -7.72
N ASN A 90 13.96 -0.37 -6.75
CA ASN A 90 14.54 -1.71 -6.89
C ASN A 90 13.64 -2.78 -6.25
N SER A 91 13.12 -2.48 -5.06
CA SER A 91 12.07 -3.25 -4.39
C SER A 91 11.14 -2.29 -3.67
N MET A 92 9.83 -2.40 -3.86
CA MET A 92 8.85 -1.51 -3.25
C MET A 92 8.08 -2.23 -2.15
N GLN A 93 8.17 -1.71 -0.93
CA GLN A 93 7.37 -2.18 0.20
C GLN A 93 6.44 -1.06 0.64
N ILE A 94 5.14 -1.31 0.64
CA ILE A 94 4.15 -0.33 1.09
C ILE A 94 3.52 -0.83 2.37
N TYR A 95 3.63 -0.09 3.46
CA TYR A 95 2.99 -0.42 4.72
C TYR A 95 1.74 0.43 4.88
N ILE A 96 0.64 -0.24 5.19
CA ILE A 96 -0.66 0.39 5.48
C ILE A 96 -0.91 0.31 6.98
N PHE A 97 -1.23 1.46 7.58
CA PHE A 97 -1.59 1.62 8.98
C PHE A 97 -3.02 2.12 9.06
N LEU A 98 -3.79 1.53 9.97
CA LEU A 98 -5.11 2.02 10.33
C LEU A 98 -5.03 2.55 11.75
N ASP A 99 -5.73 3.65 12.01
CA ASP A 99 -5.87 4.19 13.36
C ASP A 99 -6.98 3.43 14.12
N ASN A 100 -8.19 4.00 14.21
CA ASN A 100 -9.44 3.40 14.62
C ASN A 100 -10.20 2.82 13.42
N TYR A 101 -9.47 2.26 12.45
CA TYR A 101 -10.01 1.71 11.20
C TYR A 101 -10.72 2.73 10.30
N GLY A 102 -10.61 4.04 10.58
CA GLY A 102 -11.29 5.11 9.85
C GLY A 102 -10.34 5.94 8.98
N ASN A 103 -9.13 6.18 9.45
CA ASN A 103 -8.07 6.84 8.70
C ASN A 103 -7.01 5.82 8.29
N VAL A 104 -6.48 6.00 7.09
CA VAL A 104 -5.44 5.15 6.53
C VAL A 104 -4.19 5.98 6.33
N SER A 105 -3.13 5.60 7.04
CA SER A 105 -1.79 6.10 6.80
C SER A 105 -0.98 5.09 6.01
N TRP A 106 0.04 5.56 5.30
CA TRP A 106 0.90 4.70 4.53
C TRP A 106 2.35 5.20 4.49
N VAL A 107 3.29 4.27 4.34
CA VAL A 107 4.68 4.57 3.97
C VAL A 107 5.15 3.65 2.86
N ALA A 108 5.98 4.16 1.96
CA ALA A 108 6.64 3.42 0.90
C ALA A 108 8.15 3.39 1.13
N LEU A 109 8.70 2.18 1.12
CA LEU A 109 10.12 1.90 1.28
C LEU A 109 10.71 1.36 -0.02
N ASN A 110 11.95 1.74 -0.30
CA ASN A 110 12.79 1.18 -1.36
C ASN A 110 13.97 0.45 -0.74
N ASP A 111 14.12 -0.85 -0.97
CA ASP A 111 15.17 -1.67 -0.35
C ASP A 111 15.24 -1.51 1.18
N GLY A 112 14.08 -1.40 1.84
CA GLY A 112 13.97 -1.22 3.29
C GLY A 112 14.18 0.22 3.78
N GLN A 113 14.56 1.17 2.91
CA GLN A 113 14.70 2.58 3.26
C GLN A 113 13.41 3.34 3.02
N CYS A 114 12.94 4.11 4.01
CA CYS A 114 11.75 4.94 3.86
C CYS A 114 11.99 6.05 2.84
N ILE A 115 11.14 6.14 1.82
CA ILE A 115 11.22 7.13 0.75
C ILE A 115 10.15 8.21 0.91
N THR A 116 8.92 7.81 1.20
CA THR A 116 7.77 8.72 1.28
C THR A 116 6.63 8.09 2.07
N GLY A 117 5.67 8.90 2.50
CA GLY A 117 4.48 8.45 3.21
C GLY A 117 3.43 9.54 3.31
N GLY A 118 2.19 9.12 3.57
CA GLY A 118 1.08 9.99 3.94
C GLY A 118 0.62 9.58 5.33
N LEU A 119 1.08 10.31 6.35
CA LEU A 119 0.74 10.06 7.74
C LEU A 119 -0.40 10.99 8.15
N SER A 120 -1.57 10.43 8.41
CA SER A 120 -2.68 11.13 9.05
C SER A 120 -2.59 10.85 10.55
N TRP A 121 -1.97 11.77 11.30
CA TRP A 121 -2.10 11.77 12.75
C TRP A 121 -3.48 12.35 13.05
N GLY A 122 -4.32 11.59 13.77
CA GLY A 122 -5.54 12.16 14.33
C GLY A 122 -5.14 13.39 15.15
N ALA A 123 -5.75 14.54 14.87
CA ALA A 123 -5.62 15.68 15.77
C ALA A 123 -6.28 15.28 17.09
N ASP A 124 -5.51 15.27 18.18
CA ASP A 124 -6.01 15.12 19.55
C ASP A 124 -7.09 16.17 19.87
#